data_AF-A0A177P7S4-F1
#
_entry.id   AF-A0A177P7S4-F1
#
_cell.length_a   1.000
_cell.length_b   1.000
_cell.length_c   1.000
_cell.angle_alpha   90.00
_cell.angle_beta   90.00
_cell.angle_gamma   90.00
#
_symmetry.space_group_name_H-M   'P 1'
#
loop_
_entity.id
_entity.type
_entity.pdbx_description
1 polymer ?
#
loop_
_entity_poly.entity_id
_entity_poly.type
_entity_poly.pdbx_seq_one_letter_code
_entity_poly.pdbx_strand_id
1 'polypeptide(L)'
;MTIRQSFAVGIVLAALGSPLSASADETAFEQLGRWSVAAVSNGGKFAYCSADVDNGKVQLRLATNGDTWRVGVPYYESKKKIAGYYGFGDAAEQADFKVSEEGWAFLAIDSDQLNAFLSNPSFSINLDRGLQSWKLSGAGAAIEKASACARSKGQKQAAAAVSPTPGTGRDCPPPGKYRSQNSARPVTVTFFNGSKRPVEIYWIGFDGQWKKYHTLGPDKNVNQKTFATHPWVATDARGNCFREVFMPDPDGGPENNNFQVWFD
;
A
#
# COMPACT_ATOMS: atom_id res chain seq x y z
N MET A 1 -51.70 -46.77 22.20
CA MET A 1 -51.53 -46.42 20.77
C MET A 1 -51.53 -44.90 20.67
N THR A 2 -50.34 -44.31 20.47
CA THR A 2 -50.07 -42.88 20.65
C THR A 2 -50.22 -42.17 19.30
N ILE A 3 -51.14 -41.21 19.18
CA ILE A 3 -51.31 -40.38 17.99
C ILE A 3 -50.40 -39.16 18.12
N ARG A 4 -49.38 -39.07 17.26
CA ARG A 4 -48.53 -37.88 17.08
C ARG A 4 -49.28 -36.86 16.21
N GLN A 5 -49.57 -35.68 16.76
CA GLN A 5 -49.94 -34.50 15.96
C GLN A 5 -48.71 -33.62 15.77
N SER A 6 -48.31 -33.42 14.51
CA SER A 6 -47.24 -32.51 14.11
C SER A 6 -47.85 -31.12 13.86
N PHE A 7 -47.46 -30.12 14.66
CA PHE A 7 -47.73 -28.72 14.36
C PHE A 7 -46.54 -28.16 13.54
N ALA A 8 -46.80 -27.78 12.29
CA ALA A 8 -45.88 -27.01 11.48
C ALA A 8 -46.02 -25.53 11.86
N VAL A 9 -44.99 -24.97 12.50
CA VAL A 9 -44.90 -23.53 12.77
C VAL A 9 -44.30 -22.86 11.53
N GLY A 10 -45.14 -22.15 10.77
CA GLY A 10 -44.69 -21.28 9.68
C GLY A 10 -44.08 -20.00 10.26
N ILE A 11 -42.77 -19.82 10.10
CA ILE A 11 -42.08 -18.57 10.44
C ILE A 11 -42.26 -17.62 9.25
N VAL A 12 -43.05 -16.58 9.43
CA VAL A 12 -43.10 -15.43 8.52
C VAL A 12 -41.85 -14.59 8.80
N LEU A 13 -40.86 -14.62 7.91
CA LEU A 13 -39.76 -13.65 7.93
C LEU A 13 -40.28 -12.29 7.46
N ALA A 14 -40.50 -11.38 8.40
CA ALA A 14 -40.60 -9.95 8.10
C ALA A 14 -39.20 -9.43 7.77
N ALA A 15 -38.94 -9.15 6.49
CA ALA A 15 -37.75 -8.41 6.08
C ALA A 15 -37.89 -6.95 6.53
N LEU A 16 -37.25 -6.60 7.65
CA LEU A 16 -37.04 -5.22 8.05
C LEU A 16 -36.03 -4.59 7.08
N GLY A 17 -36.52 -3.92 6.05
CA GLY A 17 -35.72 -3.02 5.23
C GLY A 17 -35.38 -1.76 6.05
N SER A 18 -34.12 -1.62 6.44
CA SER A 18 -33.61 -0.39 7.05
C SER A 18 -33.66 0.77 6.04
N PRO A 19 -34.01 2.00 6.45
CA PRO A 19 -33.98 3.16 5.56
C PRO A 19 -32.52 3.45 5.14
N LEU A 20 -32.28 3.47 3.84
CA LEU A 20 -31.02 3.87 3.23
C LEU A 20 -30.75 5.35 3.54
N SER A 21 -29.94 5.62 4.55
CA SER A 21 -29.14 6.86 4.56
C SER A 21 -28.16 6.77 3.41
N ALA A 22 -28.07 7.80 2.57
CA ALA A 22 -27.07 7.89 1.51
C ALA A 22 -25.67 8.18 2.10
N SER A 23 -25.22 7.33 3.02
CA SER A 23 -23.83 7.23 3.41
C SER A 23 -23.06 6.61 2.24
N ALA A 24 -21.89 7.13 1.92
CA ALA A 24 -20.99 6.47 0.99
C ALA A 24 -20.81 5.00 1.40
N ASP A 25 -20.88 4.09 0.43
CA ASP A 25 -20.73 2.67 0.68
C ASP A 25 -19.25 2.37 0.93
N GLU A 26 -18.92 1.99 2.17
CA GLU A 26 -17.56 1.60 2.55
C GLU A 26 -17.40 0.08 2.50
N THR A 27 -16.44 -0.39 1.71
CA THR A 27 -16.08 -1.81 1.60
C THR A 27 -14.69 -2.03 2.19
N ALA A 28 -14.59 -2.91 3.18
CA ALA A 28 -13.31 -3.22 3.81
C ALA A 28 -12.28 -3.76 2.81
N PHE A 29 -11.09 -3.15 2.79
CA PHE A 29 -9.98 -3.53 1.91
C PHE A 29 -8.87 -4.27 2.68
N GLU A 30 -8.39 -3.73 3.80
CA GLU A 30 -7.33 -4.34 4.62
C GLU A 30 -7.39 -3.89 6.09
N GLN A 31 -6.94 -4.75 7.01
CA GLN A 31 -6.72 -4.38 8.42
C GLN A 31 -5.22 -4.48 8.76
N LEU A 32 -4.63 -3.38 9.25
CA LEU A 32 -3.20 -3.24 9.53
C LEU A 32 -2.99 -2.81 10.99
N GLY A 33 -3.20 -3.75 11.91
CA GLY A 33 -3.18 -3.47 13.34
C GLY A 33 -4.30 -2.48 13.70
N ARG A 34 -3.93 -1.27 14.14
CA ARG A 34 -4.89 -0.20 14.48
C ARG A 34 -5.44 0.56 13.28
N TRP A 35 -4.83 0.40 12.12
CA TRP A 35 -5.27 1.04 10.88
C TRP A 35 -6.23 0.13 10.12
N SER A 36 -7.29 0.69 9.57
CA SER A 36 -8.18 0.02 8.63
C SER A 36 -8.16 0.73 7.29
N VAL A 37 -8.09 -0.01 6.20
CA VAL A 37 -8.19 0.52 4.84
C VAL A 37 -9.51 0.07 4.23
N ALA A 38 -10.25 1.00 3.65
CA ALA A 38 -11.52 0.71 2.98
C ALA A 38 -11.60 1.40 1.62
N ALA A 39 -12.34 0.80 0.70
CA ALA A 39 -12.76 1.40 -0.54
C ALA A 39 -14.10 2.10 -0.33
N VAL A 40 -14.20 3.38 -0.71
CA VAL A 40 -15.41 4.19 -0.59
C VAL A 40 -16.03 4.35 -1.97
N SER A 41 -17.32 4.07 -2.08
CA SER A 41 -18.10 4.18 -3.31
C SER A 41 -19.34 5.05 -3.13
N ASN A 42 -19.69 5.83 -4.15
CA ASN A 42 -20.90 6.65 -4.16
C ASN A 42 -21.85 6.11 -5.24
N GLY A 43 -22.97 5.54 -4.83
CA GLY A 43 -23.93 4.90 -5.74
C GLY A 43 -23.29 3.76 -6.56
N GLY A 44 -22.49 2.92 -5.90
CA GLY A 44 -21.79 1.80 -6.52
C GLY A 44 -20.59 2.16 -7.41
N LYS A 45 -20.25 3.45 -7.55
CA LYS A 45 -19.05 3.89 -8.28
C LYS A 45 -17.92 4.20 -7.30
N PHE A 46 -16.75 3.62 -7.55
CA PHE A 46 -15.53 3.91 -6.78
C PHE A 46 -15.27 5.42 -6.71
N ALA A 47 -15.08 5.93 -5.49
CA ALA A 47 -14.80 7.34 -5.22
C ALA A 47 -13.35 7.53 -4.76
N TYR A 48 -12.94 6.86 -3.69
CA TYR A 48 -11.60 6.94 -3.10
C TYR A 48 -11.35 5.74 -2.17
N CYS A 49 -10.14 5.61 -1.65
CA CYS A 49 -9.84 4.72 -0.53
C CYS A 49 -9.48 5.51 0.73
N SER A 50 -9.89 5.03 1.88
CA SER A 50 -9.53 5.56 3.20
C SER A 50 -8.46 4.69 3.86
N ALA A 51 -7.61 5.33 4.65
CA ALA A 51 -6.79 4.74 5.69
C ALA A 51 -7.19 5.43 7.01
N ASP A 52 -7.82 4.66 7.88
CA ASP A 52 -8.48 5.17 9.08
C ASP A 52 -7.80 4.65 10.34
N VAL A 53 -7.69 5.51 11.35
CA VAL A 53 -7.22 5.15 12.70
C VAL A 53 -8.01 5.94 13.74
N ASP A 54 -8.30 5.33 14.88
CA ASP A 54 -9.02 5.99 15.98
C ASP A 54 -8.10 6.20 17.20
N ASN A 55 -8.26 7.30 17.93
CA ASN A 55 -7.50 7.61 19.16
C ASN A 55 -8.21 7.18 20.46
N GLY A 56 -9.28 6.41 20.37
CA GLY A 56 -10.24 6.07 21.42
C GLY A 56 -11.44 7.02 21.51
N LYS A 57 -11.52 8.06 20.68
CA LYS A 57 -12.55 9.10 20.74
C LYS A 57 -13.01 9.56 19.36
N VAL A 58 -12.06 9.80 18.46
CA VAL A 58 -12.30 10.38 17.13
C VAL A 58 -11.49 9.61 16.10
N GLN A 59 -12.13 9.34 14.97
CA GLN A 59 -11.48 8.76 13.79
C GLN A 59 -10.68 9.83 13.05
N LEU A 60 -9.44 9.51 12.70
CA LEU A 60 -8.65 10.20 11.69
C LEU A 60 -8.75 9.42 10.39
N ARG A 61 -8.98 10.12 9.29
CA ARG A 61 -9.02 9.55 7.94
C ARG A 61 -7.98 10.20 7.04
N LEU A 62 -7.15 9.38 6.43
CA LEU A 62 -6.35 9.73 5.25
C LEU A 62 -7.04 9.16 4.02
N ALA A 63 -7.50 9.99 3.10
CA ALA A 63 -8.26 9.58 1.93
C ALA A 63 -7.49 9.89 0.64
N THR A 64 -7.48 8.94 -0.31
CA THR A 64 -6.87 9.12 -1.62
C THR A 64 -7.70 8.51 -2.75
N ASN A 65 -7.78 9.22 -3.87
CA ASN A 65 -8.32 8.69 -5.13
C ASN A 65 -7.22 8.13 -6.06
N GLY A 66 -5.95 8.15 -5.63
CA GLY A 66 -4.78 7.77 -6.41
C GLY A 66 -3.96 8.96 -6.90
N ASP A 67 -4.57 10.14 -7.02
CA ASP A 67 -3.91 11.37 -7.50
C ASP A 67 -3.68 12.38 -6.38
N THR A 68 -4.61 12.46 -5.44
CA THR A 68 -4.62 13.47 -4.38
C THR A 68 -4.83 12.84 -3.02
N TRP A 69 -4.35 13.52 -1.97
CA TRP A 69 -4.55 13.12 -0.59
C TRP A 69 -5.36 14.16 0.17
N ARG A 70 -6.19 13.67 1.08
CA ARG A 70 -6.94 14.49 2.03
C ARG A 70 -6.81 13.90 3.42
N VAL A 71 -6.79 14.75 4.42
CA VAL A 71 -6.91 14.36 5.83
C VAL A 71 -8.18 14.95 6.40
N GLY A 72 -8.88 14.19 7.23
CA GLY A 72 -10.10 14.67 7.85
C GLY A 72 -10.53 13.88 9.08
N VAL A 73 -11.53 14.45 9.74
CA VAL A 73 -12.18 13.91 10.94
C VAL A 73 -13.70 14.06 10.81
N PRO A 74 -14.49 13.20 11.48
CA PRO A 74 -15.93 13.38 11.53
C PRO A 74 -16.33 14.75 12.09
N TYR A 75 -17.28 15.42 11.43
CA TYR A 75 -17.81 16.72 11.80
C TYR A 75 -19.25 16.90 11.29
N TYR A 76 -20.23 16.71 12.18
CA TYR A 76 -21.66 16.67 11.85
C TYR A 76 -22.37 18.00 12.09
N GLU A 77 -21.93 19.07 11.42
CA GLU A 77 -22.55 20.39 11.51
C GLU A 77 -22.88 20.95 10.13
N SER A 78 -23.91 21.78 10.04
CA SER A 78 -24.36 22.40 8.78
C SER A 78 -23.52 23.63 8.40
N LYS A 79 -22.20 23.53 8.47
CA LYS A 79 -21.24 24.57 8.03
C LYS A 79 -20.64 24.19 6.68
N LYS A 80 -20.20 25.17 5.89
CA LYS A 80 -19.44 24.91 4.64
C LYS A 80 -17.94 24.73 4.87
N LYS A 81 -17.42 25.39 5.90
CA LYS A 81 -16.02 25.32 6.32
C LYS A 81 -15.86 25.64 7.79
N ILE A 82 -14.73 25.26 8.36
CA ILE A 82 -14.33 25.58 9.72
C ILE A 82 -12.83 25.85 9.79
N ALA A 83 -12.43 26.94 10.43
CA ALA A 83 -11.03 27.23 10.71
C ALA A 83 -10.52 26.33 11.85
N GLY A 84 -9.28 25.85 11.73
CA GLY A 84 -8.64 25.05 12.75
C GLY A 84 -7.14 24.99 12.58
N TYR A 85 -6.50 24.25 13.48
CA TYR A 85 -5.07 23.96 13.43
C TYR A 85 -4.83 22.48 13.17
N TYR A 86 -3.78 22.14 12.45
CA TYR A 86 -3.35 20.77 12.24
C TYR A 86 -1.84 20.67 12.19
N GLY A 87 -1.28 19.50 12.47
CA GLY A 87 0.15 19.30 12.28
C GLY A 87 0.74 18.17 13.12
N PHE A 88 2.06 18.18 13.23
CA PHE A 88 2.86 17.08 13.76
C PHE A 88 3.66 17.56 14.98
N GLY A 89 3.40 16.97 16.14
CA GLY A 89 4.01 17.41 17.40
C GLY A 89 3.68 18.87 17.71
N ASP A 90 4.71 19.69 17.93
CA ASP A 90 4.58 21.12 18.23
C ASP A 90 4.45 22.00 16.96
N ALA A 91 4.66 21.42 15.77
CA ALA A 91 4.51 22.13 14.51
C ALA A 91 3.06 22.08 14.04
N ALA A 92 2.32 23.17 14.27
CA ALA A 92 0.93 23.33 13.86
C ALA A 92 0.78 24.45 12.82
N GLU A 93 -0.02 24.18 11.79
CA GLU A 93 -0.44 25.10 10.75
C GLU A 93 -1.92 25.43 10.91
N GLN A 94 -2.32 26.64 10.49
CA GLN A 94 -3.72 27.06 10.46
C GLN A 94 -4.30 26.84 9.05
N ALA A 95 -5.51 26.28 8.97
CA ALA A 95 -6.23 26.12 7.70
C ALA A 95 -7.75 26.17 7.87
N ASP A 96 -8.43 26.45 6.75
CA ASP A 96 -9.87 26.28 6.61
C ASP A 96 -10.19 24.86 6.13
N PHE A 97 -10.77 24.04 7.01
CA PHE A 97 -11.28 22.71 6.68
C PHE A 97 -12.59 22.83 5.93
N LYS A 98 -12.73 22.13 4.81
CA LYS A 98 -14.01 21.97 4.11
C LYS A 98 -14.88 21.01 4.90
N VAL A 99 -16.17 21.31 4.99
CA VAL A 99 -17.15 20.44 5.65
C VAL A 99 -18.04 19.80 4.58
N SER A 100 -18.09 18.48 4.54
CA SER A 100 -18.96 17.72 3.63
C SER A 100 -20.34 17.50 4.23
N GLU A 101 -21.33 17.32 3.36
CA GLU A 101 -22.69 16.90 3.75
C GLU A 101 -22.68 15.50 4.42
N GLU A 102 -21.70 14.67 4.08
CA GLU A 102 -21.46 13.35 4.66
C GLU A 102 -20.87 13.40 6.10
N GLY A 103 -20.71 14.59 6.68
CA GLY A 103 -20.27 14.76 8.06
C GLY A 103 -18.77 14.66 8.27
N TRP A 104 -17.96 15.21 7.37
CA TRP A 104 -16.50 15.26 7.49
C TRP A 104 -15.97 16.70 7.43
N ALA A 105 -15.05 17.05 8.31
CA ALA A 105 -14.17 18.21 8.15
C ALA A 105 -12.82 17.73 7.61
N PHE A 106 -12.39 18.25 6.46
CA PHE A 106 -11.18 17.79 5.78
C PHE A 106 -10.42 18.89 5.03
N LEU A 107 -9.15 18.65 4.76
CA LEU A 107 -8.30 19.47 3.89
C LEU A 107 -7.48 18.57 2.95
N ALA A 108 -7.00 19.15 1.85
CA ALA A 108 -6.05 18.47 0.97
C ALA A 108 -4.65 18.58 1.56
N ILE A 109 -3.86 17.51 1.45
CA ILE A 109 -2.45 17.50 1.87
C ILE A 109 -1.55 17.23 0.67
N ASP A 110 -0.40 17.87 0.64
CA ASP A 110 0.62 17.67 -0.39
C ASP A 110 1.56 16.50 -0.04
N SER A 111 2.54 16.23 -0.91
CA SER A 111 3.50 15.15 -0.75
C SER A 111 4.41 15.32 0.47
N ASP A 112 4.77 16.56 0.85
CA ASP A 112 5.64 16.81 1.98
C ASP A 112 4.89 16.56 3.29
N GLN A 113 3.64 17.01 3.36
CA GLN A 113 2.74 16.72 4.46
C GLN A 113 2.41 15.22 4.56
N LEU A 114 2.23 14.53 3.43
CA LEU A 114 2.05 13.08 3.40
C LEU A 114 3.31 12.36 3.91
N ASN A 115 4.50 12.80 3.51
CA ASN A 115 5.77 12.26 3.99
C ASN A 115 5.94 12.47 5.50
N ALA A 116 5.43 13.58 6.05
CA ALA A 116 5.45 13.84 7.48
C ALA A 116 4.61 12.81 8.28
N PHE A 117 3.54 12.23 7.70
CA PHE A 117 2.83 11.11 8.32
C PHE A 117 3.67 9.83 8.44
N LEU A 118 4.71 9.68 7.61
CA LEU A 118 5.61 8.52 7.62
C LEU A 118 6.71 8.65 8.67
N SER A 119 7.12 9.88 8.98
CA SER A 119 8.30 10.16 9.80
C SER A 119 7.99 10.66 11.21
N ASN A 120 6.79 11.17 11.46
CA ASN A 120 6.40 11.73 12.76
C ASN A 120 5.61 10.73 13.62
N PRO A 121 5.73 10.80 14.97
CA PRO A 121 5.07 9.85 15.86
C PRO A 121 3.56 10.12 16.04
N SER A 122 3.12 11.35 15.80
CA SER A 122 1.74 11.78 16.05
C SER A 122 1.30 12.90 15.11
N PHE A 123 0.00 12.91 14.80
CA PHE A 123 -0.69 13.99 14.10
C PHE A 123 -1.80 14.53 14.99
N SER A 124 -2.07 15.82 14.88
CA SER A 124 -3.09 16.51 15.66
C SER A 124 -3.96 17.41 14.80
N ILE A 125 -5.24 17.51 15.15
CA ILE A 125 -6.20 18.48 14.61
C ILE A 125 -6.90 19.16 15.79
N ASN A 126 -6.99 20.48 15.77
CA ASN A 126 -7.75 21.29 16.72
C ASN A 126 -8.81 22.11 15.99
N LEU A 127 -10.08 21.72 16.15
CA LEU A 127 -11.25 22.45 15.65
C LEU A 127 -11.97 23.15 16.81
N ASP A 128 -13.19 23.65 16.58
CA ASP A 128 -14.04 24.27 17.61
C ASP A 128 -14.44 23.34 18.78
N ARG A 129 -14.19 22.03 18.66
CA ARG A 129 -14.45 21.02 19.69
C ARG A 129 -13.20 20.58 20.48
N GLY A 130 -12.08 21.25 20.24
CA GLY A 130 -10.82 21.00 20.92
C GLY A 130 -9.85 20.08 20.18
N LEU A 131 -8.68 19.93 20.77
CA LEU A 131 -7.54 19.21 20.22
C LEU A 131 -7.76 17.69 20.26
N GLN A 132 -7.55 17.06 19.12
CA GLN A 132 -7.46 15.62 18.96
C GLN A 132 -6.08 15.24 18.45
N SER A 133 -5.50 14.18 19.00
CA SER A 133 -4.19 13.67 18.60
C SER A 133 -4.24 12.16 18.36
N TRP A 134 -3.56 11.70 17.32
CA TRP A 134 -3.47 10.30 16.93
C TRP A 134 -2.03 9.84 16.87
N LYS A 135 -1.77 8.61 17.32
CA LYS A 135 -0.48 7.94 17.11
C LYS A 135 -0.39 7.47 15.66
N LEU A 136 0.75 7.72 15.02
CA LEU A 136 0.99 7.36 13.62
C LEU A 136 1.77 6.05 13.46
N SER A 137 1.96 5.28 14.53
CA SER A 137 2.49 3.92 14.44
C SER A 137 1.66 3.10 13.45
N GLY A 138 2.29 2.67 12.35
CA GLY A 138 1.65 1.93 11.24
C GLY A 138 1.11 2.77 10.09
N ALA A 139 1.21 4.11 10.15
CA ALA A 139 0.68 5.01 9.11
C ALA A 139 1.29 4.75 7.72
N GLY A 140 2.59 4.44 7.65
CA GLY A 140 3.24 4.16 6.36
C GLY A 140 2.66 2.96 5.62
N ALA A 141 2.45 1.84 6.34
CA ALA A 141 1.80 0.66 5.75
C ALA A 141 0.35 0.96 5.33
N ALA A 142 -0.36 1.77 6.10
CA ALA A 142 -1.73 2.17 5.78
C ALA A 142 -1.80 3.09 4.55
N ILE A 143 -0.90 4.08 4.43
CA ILE A 143 -0.79 4.98 3.27
C ILE A 143 -0.43 4.19 2.00
N GLU A 144 0.53 3.28 2.08
CA GLU A 144 0.90 2.40 0.98
C GLU A 144 -0.30 1.56 0.53
N LYS A 145 -1.01 0.95 1.48
CA LYS A 145 -2.15 0.08 1.19
C LYS A 145 -3.35 0.85 0.66
N ALA A 146 -3.62 2.06 1.14
CA ALA A 146 -4.65 2.94 0.58
C ALA A 146 -4.29 3.42 -0.84
N SER A 147 -3.01 3.66 -1.13
CA SER A 147 -2.54 3.93 -2.50
C SER A 147 -2.78 2.74 -3.42
N ALA A 148 -2.47 1.53 -2.97
CA ALA A 148 -2.72 0.29 -3.71
C ALA A 148 -4.24 0.07 -3.94
N CYS A 149 -5.04 0.30 -2.90
CA CYS A 149 -6.50 0.28 -2.99
C CYS A 149 -6.99 1.24 -4.07
N ALA A 150 -6.54 2.49 -4.08
CA ALA A 150 -6.98 3.48 -5.05
C ALA A 150 -6.58 3.12 -6.49
N ARG A 151 -5.35 2.62 -6.70
CA ARG A 151 -4.89 2.11 -8.00
C ARG A 151 -5.76 0.94 -8.51
N SER A 152 -6.21 0.08 -7.60
CA SER A 152 -7.12 -1.02 -7.91
C SER A 152 -8.60 -0.63 -7.97
N LYS A 153 -8.93 0.66 -7.77
CA LYS A 153 -10.31 1.15 -7.64
C LYS A 153 -11.13 0.38 -6.60
N GLY A 154 -10.51 0.09 -5.46
CA GLY A 154 -11.15 -0.65 -4.37
C GLY A 154 -11.39 -2.13 -4.62
N GLN A 155 -10.98 -2.65 -5.78
CA GLN A 155 -11.04 -4.07 -6.05
C GLN A 155 -9.98 -4.78 -5.21
N LYS A 156 -10.40 -5.37 -4.10
CA LYS A 156 -9.58 -6.30 -3.35
C LYS A 156 -9.24 -7.41 -4.32
N GLN A 157 -8.02 -7.43 -4.84
CA GLN A 157 -7.53 -8.56 -5.62
C GLN A 157 -7.78 -9.78 -4.75
N ALA A 158 -8.64 -10.69 -5.24
CA ALA A 158 -8.95 -11.93 -4.56
C ALA A 158 -7.66 -12.73 -4.49
N ALA A 159 -6.90 -12.56 -3.41
CA ALA A 159 -5.57 -13.11 -3.19
C ALA A 159 -4.91 -13.53 -4.51
N ALA A 160 -4.69 -12.57 -5.43
CA ALA A 160 -3.85 -12.87 -6.58
C ALA A 160 -2.52 -13.24 -5.94
N ALA A 161 -2.17 -14.54 -6.06
CA ALA A 161 -1.19 -15.28 -5.30
C ALA A 161 -0.21 -14.35 -4.58
N VAL A 162 -0.22 -14.38 -3.23
CA VAL A 162 0.77 -13.74 -2.34
C VAL A 162 2.00 -13.41 -3.15
N SER A 163 2.18 -12.15 -3.58
CA SER A 163 3.41 -11.79 -4.28
C SER A 163 4.50 -12.16 -3.28
N PRO A 164 5.29 -13.20 -3.57
CA PRO A 164 6.18 -13.78 -2.58
C PRO A 164 7.12 -12.69 -2.14
N THR A 165 7.35 -12.57 -0.83
CA THR A 165 8.34 -11.63 -0.31
C THR A 165 9.65 -11.89 -1.06
N PRO A 166 10.19 -10.90 -1.80
CA PRO A 166 11.38 -11.12 -2.60
C PRO A 166 12.50 -11.67 -1.73
N GLY A 167 13.10 -12.80 -2.15
CA GLY A 167 14.15 -13.50 -1.41
C GLY A 167 13.69 -14.62 -0.47
N THR A 168 12.41 -14.97 -0.46
CA THR A 168 11.87 -16.11 0.32
C THR A 168 11.42 -17.29 -0.53
N GLY A 169 11.45 -17.17 -1.86
CA GLY A 169 11.12 -18.26 -2.76
C GLY A 169 12.22 -19.32 -2.84
N ARG A 170 11.93 -20.40 -3.56
CA ARG A 170 12.90 -21.49 -3.78
C ARG A 170 14.15 -20.94 -4.49
N ASP A 171 15.30 -21.52 -4.18
CA ASP A 171 16.59 -21.20 -4.80
C ASP A 171 17.07 -19.75 -4.59
N CYS A 172 16.39 -18.98 -3.74
CA CYS A 172 16.83 -17.64 -3.37
C CYS A 172 18.02 -17.69 -2.41
N PRO A 173 18.93 -16.71 -2.48
CA PRO A 173 19.99 -16.60 -1.49
C PRO A 173 19.38 -16.32 -0.10
N PRO A 174 19.98 -16.87 0.98
CA PRO A 174 19.52 -16.61 2.33
C PRO A 174 19.37 -15.11 2.63
N PRO A 175 18.28 -14.67 3.29
CA PRO A 175 18.10 -13.27 3.67
C PRO A 175 19.31 -12.71 4.41
N GLY A 176 19.75 -11.51 4.05
CA GLY A 176 20.89 -10.83 4.66
C GLY A 176 22.28 -11.35 4.26
N LYS A 177 22.39 -12.43 3.48
CA LYS A 177 23.69 -12.95 3.01
C LYS A 177 24.39 -12.01 2.04
N TYR A 178 23.63 -11.31 1.20
CA TYR A 178 24.15 -10.37 0.21
C TYR A 178 23.62 -8.97 0.48
N ARG A 179 24.44 -7.97 0.19
CA ARG A 179 24.08 -6.55 0.21
C ARG A 179 25.10 -5.77 -0.61
N SER A 180 24.67 -4.62 -1.13
CA SER A 180 25.59 -3.68 -1.77
C SER A 180 26.60 -3.13 -0.76
N GLN A 181 27.85 -2.91 -1.20
CA GLN A 181 28.91 -2.41 -0.32
C GLN A 181 29.23 -0.93 -0.56
N ASN A 182 29.53 -0.56 -1.80
CA ASN A 182 29.81 0.81 -2.23
C ASN A 182 29.46 1.03 -3.71
N SER A 183 29.48 2.29 -4.14
CA SER A 183 29.21 2.70 -5.51
C SER A 183 30.44 3.34 -6.18
N ALA A 184 31.65 2.83 -5.91
CA ALA A 184 32.88 3.46 -6.37
C ALA A 184 33.23 3.15 -7.85
N ARG A 185 32.88 1.96 -8.34
CA ARG A 185 33.22 1.49 -9.70
C ARG A 185 31.95 1.29 -10.53
N PRO A 186 31.56 2.24 -11.40
CA PRO A 186 30.37 2.11 -12.23
C PRO A 186 30.61 1.07 -13.33
N VAL A 187 29.56 0.30 -13.63
CA VAL A 187 29.55 -0.75 -14.65
C VAL A 187 28.15 -0.85 -15.25
N THR A 188 28.02 -1.32 -16.48
CA THR A 188 26.72 -1.60 -17.10
C THR A 188 26.57 -3.10 -17.27
N VAL A 189 25.46 -3.64 -16.80
CA VAL A 189 25.09 -5.05 -16.98
C VAL A 189 23.91 -5.16 -17.92
N THR A 190 23.84 -6.24 -18.68
CA THR A 190 22.71 -6.57 -19.55
C THR A 190 21.99 -7.76 -18.94
N PHE A 191 20.70 -7.60 -18.62
CA PHE A 191 19.85 -8.73 -18.26
C PHE A 191 19.12 -9.21 -19.51
N PHE A 192 19.18 -10.50 -19.81
CA PHE A 192 18.40 -11.13 -20.87
C PHE A 192 17.49 -12.22 -20.27
N ASN A 193 16.19 -12.12 -20.54
CA ASN A 193 15.23 -13.16 -20.20
C ASN A 193 15.14 -14.17 -21.36
N GLY A 194 15.88 -15.26 -21.26
CA GLY A 194 15.79 -16.39 -22.20
C GLY A 194 14.66 -17.36 -21.89
N SER A 195 13.88 -17.12 -20.83
CA SER A 195 12.77 -18.00 -20.46
C SER A 195 11.49 -17.67 -21.24
N LYS A 196 10.57 -18.64 -21.31
CA LYS A 196 9.24 -18.46 -21.92
C LYS A 196 8.26 -17.71 -21.01
N ARG A 197 8.71 -17.20 -19.87
CA ARG A 197 7.85 -16.55 -18.85
C ARG A 197 8.41 -15.17 -18.47
N PRO A 198 7.60 -14.27 -17.91
CA PRO A 198 8.12 -13.01 -17.38
C PRO A 198 9.08 -13.25 -16.21
N VAL A 199 10.11 -12.43 -16.13
CA VAL A 199 11.13 -12.44 -15.07
C VAL A 199 11.18 -11.07 -14.41
N GLU A 200 11.27 -11.06 -13.08
CA GLU A 200 11.43 -9.84 -12.29
C GLU A 200 12.89 -9.70 -11.86
N ILE A 201 13.46 -8.50 -12.05
CA ILE A 201 14.87 -8.21 -11.73
C ILE A 201 14.94 -7.29 -10.53
N TYR A 202 15.71 -7.71 -9.52
CA TYR A 202 15.89 -7.01 -8.25
C TYR A 202 17.35 -6.70 -7.98
N TRP A 203 17.57 -5.52 -7.43
CA TRP A 203 18.83 -5.12 -6.80
C TRP A 203 18.76 -5.41 -5.30
N ILE A 204 19.85 -5.89 -4.70
CA ILE A 204 19.97 -6.02 -3.25
C ILE A 204 20.68 -4.79 -2.69
N GLY A 205 19.92 -3.97 -1.96
CA GLY A 205 20.36 -2.70 -1.38
C GLY A 205 21.49 -2.80 -0.37
N PHE A 206 21.97 -1.66 0.11
CA PHE A 206 23.01 -1.58 1.15
C PHE A 206 22.56 -2.12 2.51
N ASP A 207 21.27 -2.03 2.77
CA ASP A 207 20.54 -2.59 3.92
C ASP A 207 20.15 -4.06 3.73
N GLY A 208 20.50 -4.67 2.58
CA GLY A 208 20.13 -6.03 2.24
C GLY A 208 18.69 -6.18 1.73
N GLN A 209 17.93 -5.09 1.60
CA GLN A 209 16.56 -5.12 1.10
C GLN A 209 16.53 -5.21 -0.42
N TRP A 210 15.57 -5.98 -0.95
CA TRP A 210 15.45 -6.20 -2.39
C TRP A 210 14.57 -5.13 -3.00
N LYS A 211 15.12 -4.41 -3.98
CA LYS A 211 14.41 -3.37 -4.72
C LYS A 211 14.19 -3.84 -6.15
N LYS A 212 12.94 -3.93 -6.58
CA LYS A 212 12.60 -4.27 -7.96
C LYS A 212 13.03 -3.14 -8.91
N TYR A 213 13.65 -3.49 -10.03
CA TYR A 213 14.02 -2.56 -11.09
C TYR A 213 13.26 -2.83 -12.37
N HIS A 214 13.17 -4.09 -12.80
CA HIS A 214 12.59 -4.44 -14.10
C HIS A 214 11.62 -5.61 -14.02
N THR A 215 10.72 -5.64 -15.00
CA THR A 215 9.98 -6.85 -15.38
C THR A 215 10.28 -7.09 -16.86
N LEU A 216 10.90 -8.22 -17.18
CA LEU A 216 11.27 -8.57 -18.54
C LEU A 216 10.33 -9.65 -19.06
N GLY A 217 9.66 -9.36 -20.18
CA GLY A 217 8.93 -10.40 -20.92
C GLY A 217 9.89 -11.42 -21.57
N PRO A 218 9.36 -12.52 -22.13
CA PRO A 218 10.15 -13.51 -22.86
C PRO A 218 10.98 -12.88 -23.98
N ASP A 219 12.22 -13.33 -24.13
CA ASP A 219 13.20 -12.89 -25.15
C ASP A 219 13.51 -11.38 -25.11
N LYS A 220 13.25 -10.72 -23.98
CA LYS A 220 13.57 -9.29 -23.77
C LYS A 220 14.85 -9.13 -22.98
N ASN A 221 15.58 -8.06 -23.28
CA ASN A 221 16.73 -7.62 -22.50
C ASN A 221 16.60 -6.18 -22.03
N VAL A 222 17.42 -5.82 -21.05
CA VAL A 222 17.61 -4.44 -20.59
C VAL A 222 19.06 -4.21 -20.18
N ASN A 223 19.60 -3.05 -20.55
CA ASN A 223 20.89 -2.57 -20.03
C ASN A 223 20.66 -1.76 -18.76
N GLN A 224 21.29 -2.16 -17.66
CA GLN A 224 21.19 -1.54 -16.36
C GLN A 224 22.55 -0.99 -15.92
N LYS A 225 22.63 0.33 -15.74
CA LYS A 225 23.78 0.98 -15.10
C LYS A 225 23.78 0.65 -13.60
N THR A 226 24.89 0.18 -13.07
CA THR A 226 25.04 -0.24 -11.67
C THR A 226 26.51 -0.09 -11.24
N PHE A 227 26.91 -0.74 -10.14
CA PHE A 227 28.26 -0.70 -9.59
C PHE A 227 28.77 -2.10 -9.27
N ALA A 228 30.09 -2.28 -9.30
CA ALA A 228 30.76 -3.58 -9.12
C ALA A 228 30.27 -4.39 -7.90
N THR A 229 29.92 -3.71 -6.80
CA THR A 229 29.57 -4.38 -5.54
C THR A 229 28.06 -4.57 -5.37
N HIS A 230 27.24 -4.24 -6.38
CA HIS A 230 25.78 -4.32 -6.29
C HIS A 230 25.31 -5.72 -6.69
N PRO A 231 24.76 -6.52 -5.76
CA PRO A 231 24.22 -7.83 -6.08
C PRO A 231 22.86 -7.70 -6.74
N TRP A 232 22.60 -8.56 -7.71
CA TRP A 232 21.33 -8.64 -8.42
C TRP A 232 20.76 -10.06 -8.42
N VAL A 233 19.45 -10.16 -8.45
CA VAL A 233 18.73 -11.43 -8.45
C VAL A 233 17.54 -11.34 -9.41
N ALA A 234 17.23 -12.46 -10.04
CA ALA A 234 16.10 -12.60 -10.94
C ALA A 234 15.12 -13.61 -10.36
N THR A 235 13.82 -13.34 -10.45
CA THR A 235 12.78 -14.25 -9.96
C THR A 235 11.71 -14.53 -11.02
N ASP A 236 11.05 -15.67 -10.90
CA ASP A 236 9.78 -15.93 -11.60
C ASP A 236 8.62 -15.17 -10.92
N ALA A 237 7.43 -15.23 -11.51
CA ALA A 237 6.21 -14.64 -10.95
C ALA A 237 5.75 -15.27 -9.62
N ARG A 238 6.35 -16.39 -9.22
CA ARG A 238 6.15 -17.06 -7.93
C ARG A 238 7.30 -16.78 -6.96
N GLY A 239 8.19 -15.83 -7.30
CA GLY A 239 9.32 -15.37 -6.48
C GLY A 239 10.40 -16.41 -6.26
N ASN A 240 10.39 -17.52 -7.01
CA ASN A 240 11.51 -18.45 -7.01
C ASN A 240 12.65 -17.77 -7.74
N CYS A 241 13.82 -17.79 -7.13
CA CYS A 241 14.99 -17.16 -7.70
C CYS A 241 15.61 -18.06 -8.76
N PHE A 242 16.26 -17.42 -9.72
CA PHE A 242 17.34 -18.05 -10.42
C PHE A 242 18.46 -18.38 -9.41
N ARG A 243 19.06 -19.57 -9.50
CA ARG A 243 19.96 -20.15 -8.47
C ARG A 243 21.16 -19.29 -8.10
N GLU A 244 21.53 -18.31 -8.93
CA GLU A 244 22.72 -17.50 -8.76
C GLU A 244 22.40 -16.03 -8.53
N VAL A 245 23.18 -15.40 -7.65
CA VAL A 245 23.23 -13.95 -7.49
C VAL A 245 24.16 -13.41 -8.57
N PHE A 246 23.67 -12.49 -9.38
CA PHE A 246 24.48 -11.83 -10.39
C PHE A 246 25.33 -10.72 -9.75
N MET A 247 26.64 -10.81 -9.94
CA MET A 247 27.60 -9.80 -9.50
C MET A 247 28.22 -9.13 -10.71
N PRO A 248 28.11 -7.79 -10.84
CA PRO A 248 28.78 -7.05 -11.89
C PRO A 248 30.30 -7.18 -11.80
N ASP A 249 30.95 -7.47 -12.92
CA ASP A 249 32.40 -7.55 -13.04
C ASP A 249 32.93 -6.20 -13.59
N PRO A 250 33.61 -5.37 -12.78
CA PRO A 250 34.12 -4.08 -13.25
C PRO A 250 35.34 -4.19 -14.17
N ASP A 251 35.99 -5.36 -14.23
CA ASP A 251 37.17 -5.61 -15.04
C ASP A 251 36.85 -6.57 -16.21
N GLY A 252 35.64 -7.12 -16.24
CA GLY A 252 35.12 -7.99 -17.27
C GLY A 252 34.67 -7.27 -18.53
N GLY A 253 34.90 -7.90 -19.67
CA GLY A 253 34.35 -7.47 -20.96
C GLY A 253 32.81 -7.52 -21.00
N PRO A 254 32.18 -7.03 -22.08
CA PRO A 254 30.72 -7.03 -22.24
C PRO A 254 30.07 -8.40 -22.04
N GLU A 255 30.82 -9.47 -22.31
CA GLU A 255 30.40 -10.86 -22.13
C GLU A 255 30.24 -11.26 -20.65
N ASN A 256 31.09 -10.77 -19.75
CA ASN A 256 31.04 -11.10 -18.31
C ASN A 256 29.87 -10.41 -17.60
N ASN A 257 29.36 -9.32 -18.17
CA ASN A 257 28.25 -8.53 -17.62
C ASN A 257 26.92 -8.80 -18.34
N ASN A 258 26.85 -9.86 -19.15
CA ASN A 258 25.62 -10.31 -19.80
C ASN A 258 24.97 -11.44 -18.99
N PHE A 259 24.00 -11.07 -18.17
CA PHE A 259 23.30 -11.96 -17.25
C PHE A 259 22.08 -12.57 -17.95
N GLN A 260 22.22 -13.85 -18.30
CA GLN A 260 21.16 -14.61 -18.95
C GLN A 260 20.35 -15.39 -17.92
N VAL A 261 19.04 -15.20 -17.94
CA VAL A 261 18.11 -15.88 -17.03
C VAL A 261 17.36 -16.95 -17.80
N TRP A 262 17.57 -18.20 -17.40
CA TRP A 262 16.90 -19.38 -17.95
C TRP A 262 16.19 -20.11 -16.80
N PHE A 263 14.94 -20.50 -17.02
CA PHE A 263 14.25 -21.43 -16.12
C PHE A 263 14.07 -22.73 -16.88
N ASP A 264 14.55 -23.83 -16.29
CA ASP A 264 14.35 -25.19 -16.80
C ASP A 264 12.87 -25.60 -16.84
#